data_AF-A0A0F9X274-F1
#
_entry.id   AF-A0A0F9X274-F1
#
_cell.length_a   1.000
_cell.length_b   1.000
_cell.length_c   1.000
_cell.angle_alpha   90.00
_cell.angle_beta   90.00
_cell.angle_gamma   90.00
#
_symmetry.space_group_name_H-M   'P 1'
#
loop_
_entity.id
_entity.type
_entity.pdbx_description
1 polymer ?
#
loop_
_entity_poly.entity_id
_entity_poly.type
_entity_poly.pdbx_seq_one_letter_code
_entity_poly.pdbx_strand_id
1 'polypeptide(L)'
;MSSKKKKQMMLSYKDLLRPRIKGEPRQQVNKGDPEWEDGIKCIKAYHSQATMLSQANRQEMREIIRSRRYVITPSAKDTPLRHKLMKAHKKSIKRGRAPSWPIFIILKTLYRPALPKEYKRCIRMAFGTTEVKDHTHEYFALDGAEPAEPATTEEDHQTSPWKDEVLDDKPEISKETKKRDASALDIEDGSSSANKRAKVAGAESVSLTVPMANAVSEQQAAEEGGCECTVGKLWEMIDKRFEAMREDLERKEKEKFEVQTKELQVVMREVVRLHGEALMRLAEITWQRPAAPQGVDV
;
A
#
# COMPACT_ATOMS: atom_id res chain seq x y z
N MET A 1 18.65 11.01 17.33
CA MET A 1 17.49 11.44 16.52
C MET A 1 16.81 12.63 17.19
N SER A 2 16.54 13.73 16.46
CA SER A 2 15.83 14.91 17.00
C SER A 2 14.42 14.54 17.49
N SER A 3 14.01 15.05 18.65
CA SER A 3 12.67 14.81 19.26
C SER A 3 11.49 15.15 18.34
N LYS A 4 11.69 16.02 17.33
CA LYS A 4 10.69 16.30 16.29
C LYS A 4 10.43 15.10 15.36
N LYS A 5 11.45 14.29 15.04
CA LYS A 5 11.27 13.07 14.22
C LYS A 5 10.55 11.96 14.98
N LYS A 6 10.73 11.85 16.31
CA LYS A 6 10.01 10.87 17.16
C LYS A 6 8.50 11.11 17.15
N LYS A 7 8.05 12.37 17.35
CA LYS A 7 6.61 12.71 17.38
C LYS A 7 5.86 12.41 16.07
N GLN A 8 6.54 12.37 14.93
CA GLN A 8 5.91 12.10 13.64
C GLN A 8 5.62 10.59 13.42
N MET A 9 6.17 9.71 14.27
CA MET A 9 6.02 8.27 14.11
C MET A 9 4.77 7.67 14.76
N MET A 10 4.25 8.28 15.83
CA MET A 10 3.13 7.72 16.57
C MET A 10 1.80 7.95 15.86
N LEU A 11 1.08 6.85 15.63
CA LEU A 11 -0.35 6.92 15.45
C LEU A 11 -1.04 6.86 16.81
N SER A 12 -1.99 7.74 17.03
CA SER A 12 -2.80 7.79 18.25
C SER A 12 -4.28 7.69 17.90
N TYR A 13 -5.13 7.50 18.91
CA TYR A 13 -6.59 7.56 18.73
C TYR A 13 -7.07 8.93 18.23
N LYS A 14 -6.28 10.01 18.45
CA LYS A 14 -6.57 11.36 17.93
C LYS A 14 -6.43 11.46 16.42
N ASP A 15 -5.76 10.49 15.78
CA ASP A 15 -5.68 10.39 14.32
C ASP A 15 -6.96 9.81 13.69
N LEU A 16 -7.89 9.28 14.48
CA LEU A 16 -9.19 8.76 14.00
C LEU A 16 -10.18 9.89 13.77
N LEU A 17 -9.95 10.68 12.72
CA LEU A 17 -10.75 11.85 12.37
C LEU A 17 -11.63 11.58 11.15
N ARG A 18 -12.92 11.95 11.21
CA ARG A 18 -13.81 11.94 10.05
C ARG A 18 -13.35 12.99 9.02
N PRO A 19 -13.42 12.69 7.71
CA PRO A 19 -13.16 13.68 6.67
C PRO A 19 -14.06 14.90 6.84
N ARG A 20 -13.57 16.09 6.51
CA ARG A 20 -14.39 17.31 6.54
C ARG A 20 -15.55 17.17 5.56
N ILE A 21 -16.75 17.40 6.05
CA ILE A 21 -17.94 17.62 5.23
C ILE A 21 -18.05 19.14 5.06
N LYS A 22 -18.09 19.61 3.80
CA LYS A 22 -18.16 21.02 3.34
C LYS A 22 -18.18 22.08 4.46
N GLY A 23 -17.00 22.58 4.84
CA GLY A 23 -16.84 23.73 5.74
C GLY A 23 -16.73 23.38 7.23
N GLU A 24 -17.12 22.18 7.65
CA GLU A 24 -17.02 21.78 9.05
C GLU A 24 -15.59 21.37 9.45
N PRO A 25 -15.19 21.59 10.73
CA PRO A 25 -13.95 21.05 11.25
C PRO A 25 -13.95 19.52 11.22
N ARG A 26 -12.76 18.90 11.28
CA ARG A 26 -12.67 17.45 11.36
C ARG A 26 -13.23 17.01 12.71
N GLN A 27 -14.22 16.13 12.70
CA GLN A 27 -14.80 15.57 13.91
C GLN A 27 -14.06 14.27 14.27
N GLN A 28 -13.80 14.07 15.55
CA GLN A 28 -13.30 12.79 16.04
C GLN A 28 -14.40 11.73 15.89
N VAL A 29 -14.02 10.48 15.58
CA VAL A 29 -15.01 9.39 15.56
C VAL A 29 -15.50 9.15 16.99
N ASN A 30 -16.81 9.00 17.18
CA ASN A 30 -17.39 8.85 18.50
C ASN A 30 -17.06 7.47 19.09
N LYS A 31 -16.80 7.43 20.39
CA LYS A 31 -16.62 6.17 21.12
C LYS A 31 -17.94 5.38 21.07
N GLY A 32 -17.87 4.11 20.69
CA GLY A 32 -19.05 3.24 20.47
C GLY A 32 -19.49 3.10 19.02
N ASP A 33 -19.00 3.96 18.11
CA ASP A 33 -19.19 3.73 16.67
C ASP A 33 -18.42 2.45 16.25
N PRO A 34 -18.97 1.59 15.38
CA PRO A 34 -18.21 0.46 14.82
C PRO A 34 -16.90 0.89 14.15
N GLU A 35 -16.90 2.10 13.58
CA GLU A 35 -15.74 2.71 12.95
C GLU A 35 -14.63 3.04 13.96
N TRP A 36 -14.98 3.38 15.20
CA TRP A 36 -14.03 3.62 16.28
C TRP A 36 -13.35 2.31 16.68
N GLU A 37 -14.14 1.25 16.91
CA GLU A 37 -13.62 -0.05 17.32
C GLU A 37 -12.66 -0.64 16.27
N ASP A 38 -13.05 -0.59 15.00
CA ASP A 38 -12.19 -1.03 13.90
C ASP A 38 -10.91 -0.18 13.79
N GLY A 39 -11.02 1.12 14.04
CA GLY A 39 -9.89 2.04 14.05
C GLY A 39 -8.89 1.71 15.15
N ILE A 40 -9.37 1.45 16.37
CA ILE A 40 -8.52 1.05 17.50
C ILE A 40 -7.81 -0.28 17.21
N LYS A 41 -8.51 -1.27 16.63
CA LYS A 41 -7.87 -2.53 16.21
C LYS A 41 -6.75 -2.28 15.19
N CYS A 42 -6.97 -1.40 14.22
CA CYS A 42 -5.95 -1.05 13.22
C CYS A 42 -4.76 -0.30 13.83
N ILE A 43 -4.98 0.58 14.80
CA ILE A 43 -3.93 1.29 15.54
C ILE A 43 -3.08 0.29 16.32
N LYS A 44 -3.71 -0.60 17.09
CA LYS A 44 -2.99 -1.65 17.84
C LYS A 44 -2.16 -2.54 16.91
N ALA A 45 -2.73 -2.92 15.75
CA ALA A 45 -1.99 -3.69 14.75
C ALA A 45 -0.83 -2.91 14.09
N TYR A 46 -0.94 -1.58 13.99
CA TYR A 46 0.19 -0.74 13.57
C TYR A 46 1.28 -0.74 14.63
N HIS A 47 0.95 -0.50 15.90
CA HIS A 47 1.92 -0.53 17.00
C HIS A 47 2.62 -1.89 17.09
N SER A 48 1.88 -2.99 16.94
CA SER A 48 2.43 -4.35 17.00
C SER A 48 3.36 -4.73 15.83
N GLN A 49 3.45 -3.90 14.79
CA GLN A 49 4.22 -4.19 13.58
C GLN A 49 5.20 -3.08 13.20
N ALA A 50 5.03 -1.86 13.72
CA ALA A 50 5.74 -0.70 13.21
C ALA A 50 7.27 -0.79 13.31
N THR A 51 7.84 -1.56 14.24
CA THR A 51 9.30 -1.79 14.32
C THR A 51 9.82 -2.65 13.17
N MET A 52 8.99 -3.58 12.66
CA MET A 52 9.32 -4.52 11.59
C MET A 52 8.95 -4.01 10.19
N LEU A 53 8.23 -2.88 10.10
CA LEU A 53 7.80 -2.30 8.83
C LEU A 53 8.85 -1.33 8.26
N SER A 54 9.09 -1.43 6.95
CA SER A 54 9.82 -0.39 6.22
C SER A 54 9.14 0.99 6.38
N GLN A 55 9.89 2.07 6.20
CA GLN A 55 9.33 3.42 6.31
C GLN A 55 8.16 3.67 5.33
N ALA A 56 8.26 3.16 4.10
CA ALA A 56 7.19 3.24 3.12
C ALA A 56 5.93 2.48 3.58
N ASN A 57 6.10 1.26 4.12
CA ASN A 57 4.99 0.47 4.63
C ASN A 57 4.34 1.11 5.85
N ARG A 58 5.13 1.68 6.77
CA ARG A 58 4.59 2.47 7.89
C ARG A 58 3.74 3.61 7.38
N GLN A 59 4.26 4.40 6.44
CA GLN A 59 3.54 5.54 5.88
C GLN A 59 2.24 5.11 5.19
N GLU A 60 2.26 4.03 4.40
CA GLU A 60 1.05 3.48 3.78
C GLU A 60 0.02 3.06 4.83
N MET A 61 0.44 2.34 5.89
CA MET A 61 -0.47 1.91 6.96
C MET A 61 -1.09 3.11 7.68
N ARG A 62 -0.30 4.14 8.00
CA ARG A 62 -0.79 5.39 8.61
C ARG A 62 -1.82 6.07 7.71
N GLU A 63 -1.57 6.13 6.41
CA GLU A 63 -2.47 6.74 5.44
C GLU A 63 -3.78 5.96 5.34
N ILE A 64 -3.75 4.64 5.35
CA ILE A 64 -4.97 3.80 5.37
C ILE A 64 -5.80 4.08 6.62
N ILE A 65 -5.17 4.23 7.79
CA ILE A 65 -5.85 4.51 9.05
C ILE A 65 -6.43 5.95 9.04
N ARG A 66 -5.64 6.96 8.68
CA ARG A 66 -6.11 8.36 8.61
C ARG A 66 -7.21 8.58 7.58
N SER A 67 -7.13 7.90 6.44
CA SER A 67 -8.16 7.96 5.38
C SER A 67 -9.36 7.04 5.66
N ARG A 68 -9.34 6.31 6.79
CA ARG A 68 -10.43 5.44 7.27
C ARG A 68 -10.86 4.38 6.25
N ARG A 69 -9.92 3.95 5.41
CA ARG A 69 -10.21 2.93 4.38
C ARG A 69 -10.39 1.53 4.97
N TYR A 70 -10.12 1.35 6.25
CA TYR A 70 -10.28 0.11 7.01
C TYR A 70 -11.72 -0.17 7.47
N VAL A 71 -12.64 0.81 7.40
CA VAL A 71 -13.99 0.68 7.96
C VAL A 71 -14.75 -0.47 7.29
N ILE A 72 -15.28 -1.39 8.11
CA ILE A 72 -16.09 -2.51 7.64
C ILE A 72 -17.51 -2.01 7.34
N THR A 73 -17.84 -1.88 6.06
CA THR A 73 -19.23 -1.62 5.64
C THR A 73 -20.12 -2.82 5.97
N PRO A 74 -21.44 -2.64 6.21
CA PRO A 74 -22.35 -3.75 6.49
C PRO A 74 -22.25 -4.90 5.47
N SER A 75 -22.14 -4.56 4.18
CA SER A 75 -21.98 -5.54 3.10
C SER A 75 -20.69 -6.38 3.14
N ALA A 76 -19.68 -5.94 3.90
CA ALA A 76 -18.38 -6.58 3.99
C ALA A 76 -18.22 -7.40 5.28
N LYS A 77 -19.15 -7.28 6.24
CA LYS A 77 -19.09 -7.96 7.55
C LYS A 77 -18.83 -9.46 7.41
N ASP A 78 -19.59 -10.11 6.54
CA ASP A 78 -19.49 -11.57 6.30
C ASP A 78 -18.69 -11.91 5.04
N THR A 79 -18.32 -10.91 4.24
CA THR A 79 -17.66 -11.11 2.95
C THR A 79 -16.48 -10.15 2.78
N PRO A 80 -15.26 -10.55 3.19
CA PRO A 80 -14.08 -9.68 3.12
C PRO A 80 -13.76 -9.21 1.69
N LEU A 81 -14.18 -9.95 0.66
CA LEU A 81 -14.04 -9.57 -0.75
C LEU A 81 -14.80 -8.27 -1.09
N ARG A 82 -15.83 -7.91 -0.32
CA ARG A 82 -16.58 -6.67 -0.51
C ARG A 82 -15.91 -5.46 0.12
N HIS A 83 -14.92 -5.67 1.00
CA HIS A 83 -14.17 -4.61 1.68
C HIS A 83 -13.39 -3.72 0.70
N LYS A 84 -13.33 -2.41 0.97
CA LYS A 84 -12.69 -1.40 0.09
C LYS A 84 -11.21 -1.70 -0.16
N LEU A 85 -10.47 -2.08 0.89
CA LEU A 85 -9.05 -2.44 0.76
C LEU A 85 -8.86 -3.72 -0.06
N MET A 86 -9.69 -4.74 0.16
CA MET A 86 -9.60 -6.00 -0.59
C MET A 86 -9.87 -5.80 -2.08
N LYS A 87 -10.89 -4.99 -2.42
CA LYS A 87 -11.19 -4.60 -3.81
C LYS A 87 -10.02 -3.86 -4.46
N ALA A 88 -9.46 -2.87 -3.77
CA ALA A 88 -8.30 -2.11 -4.28
C ALA A 88 -7.09 -3.02 -4.48
N HIS A 89 -6.84 -3.92 -3.54
CA HIS A 89 -5.74 -4.87 -3.60
C HIS A 89 -5.90 -5.87 -4.75
N LYS A 90 -7.09 -6.45 -4.94
CA LYS A 90 -7.39 -7.33 -6.08
C LYS A 90 -7.16 -6.63 -7.42
N LYS A 91 -7.55 -5.35 -7.54
CA LYS A 91 -7.25 -4.53 -8.73
C LYS A 91 -5.74 -4.33 -8.93
N SER A 92 -4.98 -4.14 -7.85
CA SER A 92 -3.53 -4.01 -7.88
C SER A 92 -2.84 -5.28 -8.40
N ILE A 93 -3.21 -6.45 -7.87
CA ILE A 93 -2.67 -7.74 -8.33
C ILE A 93 -2.98 -7.97 -9.82
N LYS A 94 -4.21 -7.68 -10.26
CA LYS A 94 -4.59 -7.81 -11.68
C LYS A 94 -3.72 -6.95 -12.61
N ARG A 95 -3.11 -5.89 -12.09
CA ARG A 95 -2.17 -5.02 -12.81
C ARG A 95 -0.71 -5.47 -12.66
N GLY A 96 -0.46 -6.69 -12.16
CA GLY A 96 0.88 -7.23 -11.96
C GLY A 96 1.64 -6.63 -10.77
N ARG A 97 0.98 -5.86 -9.90
CA ARG A 97 1.66 -5.29 -8.72
C ARG A 97 1.70 -6.30 -7.58
N ALA A 98 2.81 -6.28 -6.86
CA ALA A 98 2.96 -7.07 -5.63
C ALA A 98 1.90 -6.68 -4.59
N PRO A 99 1.52 -7.62 -3.70
CA PRO A 99 0.65 -7.29 -2.58
C PRO A 99 1.29 -6.30 -1.61
N SER A 100 0.44 -5.50 -0.95
CA SER A 100 0.87 -4.59 0.11
C SER A 100 0.74 -5.30 1.47
N TRP A 101 1.84 -5.33 2.21
CA TRP A 101 1.89 -5.90 3.57
C TRP A 101 1.04 -5.09 4.58
N PRO A 102 1.07 -3.74 4.60
CA PRO A 102 0.14 -2.94 5.39
C PRO A 102 -1.34 -3.30 5.19
N ILE A 103 -1.76 -3.47 3.93
CA ILE A 103 -3.14 -3.87 3.63
C ILE A 103 -3.45 -5.25 4.21
N PHE A 104 -2.50 -6.19 4.13
CA PHE A 104 -2.67 -7.53 4.70
C PHE A 104 -2.81 -7.50 6.22
N ILE A 105 -1.94 -6.77 6.94
CA ILE A 105 -2.02 -6.64 8.40
C ILE A 105 -3.40 -6.14 8.81
N ILE A 106 -3.86 -5.03 8.21
CA ILE A 106 -5.17 -4.44 8.52
C ILE A 106 -6.30 -5.45 8.26
N LEU A 107 -6.31 -6.09 7.10
CA LEU A 107 -7.36 -7.06 6.74
C LEU A 107 -7.33 -8.29 7.66
N LYS A 108 -6.15 -8.77 8.05
CA LYS A 108 -6.01 -9.91 8.97
C LYS A 108 -6.53 -9.57 10.36
N THR A 109 -6.25 -8.37 10.86
CA THR A 109 -6.74 -7.90 12.15
C THR A 109 -8.26 -7.81 12.18
N LEU A 110 -8.87 -7.32 11.10
CA LEU A 110 -10.31 -7.11 11.03
C LEU A 110 -11.11 -8.40 10.80
N TYR A 111 -10.63 -9.28 9.92
CA TYR A 111 -11.39 -10.46 9.48
C TYR A 111 -10.89 -11.79 10.06
N ARG A 112 -9.76 -11.80 10.78
CA ARG A 112 -9.14 -12.96 11.42
C ARG A 112 -9.15 -14.23 10.52
N PRO A 113 -9.91 -15.33 10.78
CA PRO A 113 -9.83 -16.52 9.93
C PRO A 113 -10.59 -16.37 8.61
N ALA A 114 -11.51 -15.41 8.49
CA ALA A 114 -12.44 -15.27 7.38
C ALA A 114 -11.77 -14.81 6.07
N LEU A 115 -10.47 -14.48 6.09
CA LEU A 115 -9.74 -14.12 4.89
C LEU A 115 -9.67 -15.27 3.86
N PRO A 116 -9.95 -15.01 2.57
CA PRO A 116 -9.87 -15.99 1.50
C PRO A 116 -8.50 -16.69 1.44
N LYS A 117 -8.51 -18.01 1.18
CA LYS A 117 -7.29 -18.83 1.12
C LYS A 117 -6.36 -18.39 -0.01
N GLU A 118 -6.92 -18.00 -1.14
CA GLU A 118 -6.20 -17.52 -2.32
C GLU A 118 -5.44 -16.24 -1.99
N TYR A 119 -6.07 -15.32 -1.25
CA TYR A 119 -5.43 -14.09 -0.81
C TYR A 119 -4.26 -14.38 0.14
N LYS A 120 -4.47 -15.24 1.14
CA LYS A 120 -3.39 -15.68 2.06
C LYS A 120 -2.24 -16.35 1.30
N ARG A 121 -2.54 -17.15 0.27
CA ARG A 121 -1.53 -17.77 -0.59
C ARG A 121 -0.69 -16.71 -1.34
N CYS A 122 -1.33 -15.70 -1.92
CA CYS A 122 -0.62 -14.60 -2.59
C CYS A 122 0.30 -13.83 -1.63
N ILE A 123 -0.16 -13.56 -0.40
CA ILE A 123 0.66 -12.92 0.63
C ILE A 123 1.86 -13.79 1.00
N ARG A 124 1.63 -15.08 1.26
CA ARG A 124 2.71 -16.03 1.58
C ARG A 124 3.76 -16.11 0.48
N MET A 125 3.34 -16.12 -0.79
CA MET A 125 4.27 -16.13 -1.91
C MET A 125 5.13 -14.86 -1.99
N ALA A 126 4.56 -13.70 -1.66
CA ALA A 126 5.27 -12.43 -1.77
C ALA A 126 6.17 -12.13 -0.56
N PHE A 127 5.77 -12.53 0.64
CA PHE A 127 6.44 -12.16 1.89
C PHE A 127 7.01 -13.35 2.67
N GLY A 128 6.86 -14.58 2.18
CA GLY A 128 7.31 -15.80 2.85
C GLY A 128 6.46 -16.23 4.04
N THR A 129 5.63 -15.34 4.60
CA THR A 129 4.78 -15.62 5.76
C THR A 129 3.40 -14.98 5.65
N THR A 130 2.46 -15.50 6.44
CA THR A 130 1.16 -14.87 6.70
C THR A 130 0.94 -14.61 8.19
N GLU A 131 1.92 -14.94 9.02
CA GLU A 131 1.88 -14.72 10.45
C GLU A 131 2.23 -13.27 10.76
N VAL A 132 1.51 -12.70 11.72
CA VAL A 132 1.71 -11.33 12.19
C VAL A 132 2.02 -11.48 13.65
N LYS A 133 3.30 -11.37 14.00
CA LYS A 133 3.79 -11.47 15.38
C LYS A 133 3.53 -10.16 16.12
N ASP A 134 3.39 -10.21 17.44
CA ASP A 134 3.17 -8.99 18.21
C ASP A 134 4.51 -8.42 18.71
N HIS A 135 4.91 -7.27 18.16
CA HIS A 135 6.10 -6.51 18.54
C HIS A 135 5.77 -5.21 19.30
N THR A 136 4.61 -5.16 19.95
CA THR A 136 4.15 -3.97 20.68
C THR A 136 5.15 -3.55 21.77
N HIS A 137 5.80 -4.51 22.44
CA HIS A 137 6.81 -4.24 23.45
C HIS A 137 8.05 -3.52 22.88
N GLU A 138 8.56 -3.95 21.72
CA GLU A 138 9.67 -3.29 21.04
C GLU A 138 9.29 -1.86 20.63
N TYR A 139 8.06 -1.68 20.15
CA TYR A 139 7.56 -0.38 19.73
C TYR A 139 7.57 0.63 20.89
N PHE A 140 7.08 0.24 22.07
CA PHE A 140 7.07 1.13 23.23
C PHE A 140 8.43 1.31 23.91
N ALA A 141 9.32 0.32 23.82
CA ALA A 141 10.70 0.46 24.32
C ALA A 141 11.48 1.57 23.61
N LEU A 142 11.24 1.78 22.31
CA LEU A 142 11.90 2.84 21.52
C LEU A 142 11.41 4.26 21.88
N ASP A 143 10.17 4.38 22.33
CA ASP A 143 9.53 5.65 22.63
C ASP A 143 9.66 6.06 24.11
N GLY A 144 9.96 5.13 25.02
CA GLY A 144 10.22 5.43 26.43
C GLY A 144 8.99 5.92 27.21
N ALA A 145 7.79 5.79 26.62
CA ALA A 145 6.52 6.09 27.24
C ALA A 145 5.54 4.97 26.87
N GLU A 146 5.24 4.10 27.84
CA GLU A 146 4.09 3.22 27.75
C GLU A 146 2.84 4.12 27.63
N PRO A 147 2.01 3.96 26.59
CA PRO A 147 0.84 4.80 26.43
C PRO A 147 -0.09 4.49 27.58
N ALA A 148 -0.25 5.46 28.49
CA ALA A 148 -1.31 5.43 29.48
C ALA A 148 -2.61 5.11 28.73
N GLU A 149 -3.19 3.94 29.00
CA GLU A 149 -4.53 3.61 28.52
C GLU A 149 -5.43 4.79 28.86
N PRO A 150 -6.33 5.21 27.95
CA PRO A 150 -7.25 6.29 28.28
C PRO A 150 -8.01 5.83 29.51
N ALA A 151 -7.69 6.44 30.66
CA ALA A 151 -8.41 6.23 31.90
C ALA A 151 -9.88 6.28 31.51
N THR A 152 -10.58 5.17 31.68
CA THR A 152 -12.02 5.17 31.68
C THR A 152 -12.39 6.11 32.80
N THR A 153 -12.56 7.40 32.47
CA THR A 153 -13.44 8.28 33.21
C THR A 153 -14.77 7.55 33.14
N GLU A 154 -15.01 6.73 34.16
CA GLU A 154 -16.34 6.48 34.67
C GLU A 154 -16.98 7.87 34.72
N GLU A 155 -17.87 8.13 33.78
CA GLU A 155 -18.82 9.23 33.91
C GLU A 155 -19.70 8.84 35.11
N ASP A 156 -19.18 9.18 36.28
CA ASP A 156 -19.97 9.43 37.46
C ASP A 156 -20.95 10.57 37.10
N HIS A 157 -22.23 10.32 37.41
CA HIS A 157 -23.42 11.17 37.26
C HIS A 157 -24.28 10.99 35.98
N GLN A 158 -25.31 10.14 36.08
CA GLN A 158 -26.61 10.61 36.57
C GLN A 158 -27.54 9.43 36.90
N THR A 159 -27.76 9.26 38.20
CA THR A 159 -28.86 8.52 38.81
C THR A 159 -30.19 9.05 38.24
N SER A 160 -30.82 8.29 37.36
CA SER A 160 -32.24 8.48 37.05
C SER A 160 -33.07 7.70 38.07
N PRO A 161 -33.95 8.37 38.84
CA PRO A 161 -34.87 7.72 39.74
C PRO A 161 -36.17 7.43 38.98
N TRP A 162 -36.24 6.28 38.31
CA TRP A 162 -37.51 5.71 37.89
C TRP A 162 -37.65 4.35 38.55
N LYS A 163 -38.17 4.41 39.78
CA LYS A 163 -38.81 3.29 40.45
C LYS A 163 -40.10 2.95 39.73
N ASP A 164 -40.27 1.63 39.56
CA ASP A 164 -41.49 0.85 39.76
C ASP A 164 -42.78 1.33 39.10
N GLU A 165 -43.19 0.58 38.07
CA GLU A 165 -44.53 0.03 37.82
C GLU A 165 -44.48 -0.60 36.40
N VAL A 166 -45.00 -1.76 36.05
CA VAL A 166 -45.71 -2.84 36.73
C VAL A 166 -45.96 -3.92 35.64
N LEU A 167 -46.20 -5.16 36.06
CA LEU A 167 -46.87 -6.27 35.38
C LEU A 167 -46.18 -7.05 34.24
N ASP A 168 -45.94 -8.33 34.56
CA ASP A 168 -46.26 -9.54 33.80
C ASP A 168 -46.76 -9.38 32.35
N ASP A 169 -46.07 -10.04 31.40
CA ASP A 169 -46.70 -11.20 30.74
C ASP A 169 -45.68 -12.04 29.95
N LYS A 170 -45.75 -13.34 30.22
CA LYS A 170 -45.01 -14.44 29.60
C LYS A 170 -45.84 -15.00 28.44
N PRO A 171 -45.25 -15.18 27.25
CA PRO A 171 -45.37 -16.47 26.57
C PRO A 171 -44.03 -16.82 25.89
N GLU A 172 -43.34 -17.92 26.19
CA GLU A 172 -43.61 -19.33 25.86
C GLU A 172 -44.08 -19.61 24.41
N ILE A 173 -43.47 -20.65 23.82
CA ILE A 173 -43.72 -21.28 22.50
C ILE A 173 -43.14 -20.46 21.30
N SER A 174 -42.45 -20.99 20.28
CA SER A 174 -42.44 -22.33 19.67
C SER A 174 -41.14 -22.60 18.91
N LYS A 175 -40.78 -23.88 18.82
CA LYS A 175 -39.78 -24.47 17.94
C LYS A 175 -40.38 -24.58 16.52
N GLU A 176 -39.66 -24.19 15.48
CA GLU A 176 -39.89 -24.80 14.16
C GLU A 176 -38.63 -24.82 13.29
N THR A 177 -38.14 -26.04 13.09
CA THR A 177 -37.15 -26.46 12.11
C THR A 177 -37.68 -26.30 10.68
N LYS A 178 -36.90 -25.69 9.77
CA LYS A 178 -37.16 -25.83 8.32
C LYS A 178 -35.88 -26.08 7.53
N LYS A 179 -35.75 -27.35 7.13
CA LYS A 179 -34.96 -27.84 6.00
C LYS A 179 -35.46 -27.20 4.71
N ARG A 180 -34.56 -26.73 3.84
CA ARG A 180 -34.62 -26.76 2.36
C ARG A 180 -33.18 -26.62 1.87
N ASP A 181 -32.59 -27.70 1.38
CA ASP A 181 -32.68 -28.24 0.02
C ASP A 181 -31.52 -27.74 -0.82
N ALA A 182 -30.70 -28.72 -1.20
CA ALA A 182 -29.62 -28.60 -2.14
C ALA A 182 -30.19 -28.30 -3.53
N SER A 183 -29.56 -27.39 -4.25
CA SER A 183 -29.64 -27.36 -5.71
C SER A 183 -28.22 -27.29 -6.23
N ALA A 184 -27.80 -28.45 -6.75
CA ALA A 184 -26.71 -28.57 -7.68
C ALA A 184 -27.05 -27.77 -8.94
N LEU A 185 -26.11 -26.92 -9.37
CA LEU A 185 -26.05 -26.48 -10.76
C LEU A 185 -24.64 -26.78 -11.23
N ASP A 186 -24.57 -27.86 -12.00
CA ASP A 186 -23.53 -28.13 -12.97
C ASP A 186 -23.42 -26.93 -13.92
N ILE A 187 -22.22 -26.37 -14.02
CA ILE A 187 -21.82 -25.57 -15.18
C ILE A 187 -20.51 -26.19 -15.67
N GLU A 188 -20.67 -27.00 -16.71
CA GLU A 188 -19.60 -27.45 -17.58
C GLU A 188 -19.03 -26.29 -18.41
N ASP A 189 -17.87 -26.61 -18.98
CA ASP A 189 -17.26 -26.04 -20.18
C ASP A 189 -16.53 -24.70 -20.11
N GLY A 190 -15.19 -24.86 -20.14
CA GLY A 190 -14.54 -24.74 -21.45
C GLY A 190 -14.11 -23.34 -21.84
N SER A 191 -12.84 -23.01 -21.56
CA SER A 191 -12.04 -22.27 -22.54
C SER A 191 -10.56 -22.44 -22.26
N SER A 192 -9.97 -23.40 -22.97
CA SER A 192 -8.55 -23.43 -23.27
C SER A 192 -8.23 -22.24 -24.17
N SER A 193 -7.29 -21.38 -23.75
CA SER A 193 -6.70 -20.39 -24.65
C SER A 193 -5.19 -20.42 -24.48
N ALA A 194 -4.56 -21.11 -25.43
CA ALA A 194 -3.13 -21.12 -25.65
C ALA A 194 -2.65 -19.72 -26.04
N ASN A 195 -2.10 -18.96 -25.09
CA ASN A 195 -1.34 -17.76 -25.43
C ASN A 195 0.08 -18.14 -25.84
N LYS A 196 0.32 -17.95 -27.14
CA LYS A 196 1.60 -18.05 -27.82
C LYS A 196 2.66 -17.23 -27.09
N ARG A 197 3.75 -17.92 -26.79
CA ARG A 197 5.04 -17.43 -26.28
C ARG A 197 5.67 -16.49 -27.31
N ALA A 198 5.55 -15.18 -27.13
CA ALA A 198 6.37 -14.20 -27.82
C ALA A 198 7.79 -14.24 -27.22
N LYS A 199 8.74 -14.69 -28.03
CA LYS A 199 10.17 -14.73 -27.74
C LYS A 199 10.71 -13.30 -27.90
N VAL A 200 10.77 -12.52 -26.82
CA VAL A 200 11.53 -11.26 -26.80
C VAL A 200 12.98 -11.61 -26.47
N ALA A 201 13.83 -11.48 -27.47
CA ALA A 201 15.28 -11.57 -27.36
C ALA A 201 15.84 -10.25 -26.84
N GLY A 202 16.88 -10.34 -26.01
CA GLY A 202 17.83 -9.25 -25.77
C GLY A 202 17.50 -8.29 -24.63
N ALA A 203 17.60 -8.76 -23.39
CA ALA A 203 17.91 -7.90 -22.26
C ALA A 203 19.33 -8.26 -21.79
N GLU A 204 20.30 -7.46 -22.19
CA GLU A 204 21.66 -7.53 -21.66
C GLU A 204 21.59 -7.26 -20.16
N SER A 205 21.84 -8.31 -19.38
CA SER A 205 21.94 -8.21 -17.93
C SER A 205 23.18 -7.40 -17.59
N VAL A 206 23.00 -6.14 -17.19
CA VAL A 206 24.06 -5.34 -16.59
C VAL A 206 24.36 -5.94 -15.22
N SER A 207 25.32 -6.85 -15.18
CA SER A 207 25.89 -7.43 -13.96
C SER A 207 26.49 -6.31 -13.12
N LEU A 208 25.78 -5.89 -12.08
CA LEU A 208 26.30 -4.94 -11.10
C LEU A 208 27.25 -5.71 -10.17
N THR A 209 28.49 -5.87 -10.62
CA THR A 209 29.59 -6.39 -9.80
C THR A 209 29.90 -5.32 -8.75
N VAL A 210 29.39 -5.49 -7.53
CA VAL A 210 29.76 -4.64 -6.40
C VAL A 210 31.09 -5.19 -5.85
N PRO A 211 32.23 -4.49 -6.01
CA PRO A 211 33.49 -4.92 -5.41
C PRO A 211 33.39 -4.73 -3.90
N MET A 212 33.04 -5.80 -3.21
CA MET A 212 32.97 -5.85 -1.76
C MET A 212 34.18 -6.64 -1.24
N ALA A 213 35.38 -6.16 -1.52
CA ALA A 213 36.61 -6.71 -0.96
C ALA A 213 37.66 -5.60 -0.86
N ASN A 214 38.37 -5.58 0.29
CA ASN A 214 39.54 -4.78 0.61
C ASN A 214 39.31 -3.33 1.06
N ALA A 215 38.94 -3.17 2.33
CA ALA A 215 39.40 -2.04 3.15
C ALA A 215 39.11 -2.30 4.64
N VAL A 216 39.64 -3.39 5.20
CA VAL A 216 39.75 -3.56 6.66
C VAL A 216 41.05 -4.31 6.93
N SER A 217 42.15 -3.58 6.97
CA SER A 217 43.36 -3.99 7.68
C SER A 217 44.15 -2.72 8.03
N GLU A 218 44.81 -2.75 9.18
CA GLU A 218 45.58 -1.67 9.81
C GLU A 218 44.78 -0.62 10.59
N GLN A 219 44.44 -0.98 11.84
CA GLN A 219 44.90 -0.20 13.00
C GLN A 219 44.62 -0.97 14.30
N GLN A 220 45.65 -1.66 14.80
CA GLN A 220 45.73 -2.14 16.18
C GLN A 220 47.05 -1.66 16.77
N ALA A 221 46.99 -0.62 17.59
CA ALA A 221 47.84 -0.44 18.76
C ALA A 221 47.37 0.82 19.50
N ALA A 222 47.36 0.72 20.83
CA ALA A 222 47.28 1.79 21.82
C ALA A 222 45.90 2.07 22.46
N GLU A 223 45.83 1.55 23.68
CA GLU A 223 45.19 2.11 24.89
C GLU A 223 43.69 1.88 25.13
N GLU A 224 43.47 1.07 26.16
CA GLU A 224 42.21 0.84 26.88
C GLU A 224 41.75 2.14 27.56
N GLY A 225 41.03 2.98 26.80
CA GLY A 225 40.41 4.19 27.32
C GLY A 225 39.26 4.67 26.43
N GLY A 226 38.02 4.27 26.75
CA GLY A 226 36.80 4.91 26.23
C GLY A 226 36.20 4.26 24.97
N CYS A 227 35.51 3.12 25.15
CA CYS A 227 34.94 2.30 24.08
C CYS A 227 33.61 2.82 23.47
N GLU A 228 33.10 4.00 23.87
CA GLU A 228 31.85 4.55 23.30
C GLU A 228 32.05 5.39 22.03
N CYS A 229 33.29 5.84 21.72
CA CYS A 229 33.55 6.72 20.58
C CYS A 229 33.69 5.99 19.23
N THR A 230 33.97 4.69 19.22
CA THR A 230 34.24 3.91 17.99
C THR A 230 32.97 3.51 17.26
N VAL A 231 31.89 3.18 17.98
CA VAL A 231 30.59 2.82 17.39
C VAL A 231 29.96 4.01 16.67
N GLY A 232 30.05 5.21 17.24
CA GLY A 232 29.55 6.44 16.61
C GLY A 232 30.23 6.74 15.28
N LYS A 233 31.56 6.63 15.23
CA LYS A 233 32.35 6.82 13.99
C LYS A 233 32.00 5.80 12.91
N LEU A 234 31.75 4.55 13.30
CA LEU A 234 31.35 3.49 12.36
C LEU A 234 29.98 3.79 11.73
N TRP A 235 29.00 4.21 12.52
CA TRP A 235 27.68 4.61 12.01
C TRP A 235 27.76 5.80 11.06
N GLU A 236 28.55 6.82 11.40
CA GLU A 236 28.75 7.98 10.52
C GLU A 236 29.37 7.58 9.17
N MET A 237 30.32 6.65 9.17
CA MET A 237 30.93 6.12 7.94
C MET A 237 29.92 5.33 7.10
N ILE A 238 29.07 4.53 7.74
CA ILE A 238 28.01 3.77 7.06
C ILE A 238 26.99 4.72 6.42
N ASP A 239 26.52 5.73 7.16
CA ASP A 239 25.56 6.72 6.65
C ASP A 239 26.15 7.52 5.47
N LYS A 240 27.41 7.97 5.58
CA LYS A 240 28.13 8.64 4.48
C LYS A 240 28.21 7.77 3.24
N ARG A 241 28.47 6.46 3.40
CA ARG A 241 28.55 5.51 2.27
C ARG A 241 27.18 5.27 1.63
N PHE A 242 26.12 5.21 2.43
CA PHE A 242 24.76 5.07 1.90
C PHE A 242 24.30 6.32 1.15
N GLU A 243 24.60 7.52 1.63
CA GLU A 243 24.27 8.74 0.90
C GLU A 243 25.07 8.86 -0.40
N ALA A 244 26.37 8.57 -0.39
CA ALA A 244 27.17 8.56 -1.61
C ALA A 244 26.65 7.55 -2.66
N MET A 245 26.22 6.37 -2.22
CA MET A 245 25.62 5.36 -3.10
C MET A 245 24.27 5.81 -3.66
N ARG A 246 23.47 6.52 -2.86
CA ARG A 246 22.19 7.08 -3.31
C ARG A 246 22.41 8.17 -4.37
N GLU A 247 23.33 9.09 -4.14
CA GLU A 247 23.68 10.15 -5.09
C GLU A 247 24.22 9.59 -6.41
N ASP A 248 25.05 8.53 -6.35
CA ASP A 248 25.55 7.84 -7.56
C ASP A 248 24.42 7.19 -8.36
N LEU A 249 23.47 6.56 -7.67
CA LEU A 249 22.32 5.92 -8.30
C LEU A 249 21.38 6.96 -8.94
N GLU A 250 21.09 8.06 -8.24
CA GLU A 250 20.28 9.17 -8.76
C GLU A 250 20.95 9.83 -9.98
N ARG A 251 22.28 10.02 -9.95
CA ARG A 251 23.05 10.52 -11.10
C ARG A 251 22.91 9.59 -12.31
N LYS A 252 23.08 8.29 -12.13
CA LYS A 252 22.95 7.29 -13.20
C LYS A 252 21.53 7.24 -13.79
N GLU A 253 20.50 7.36 -12.95
CA GLU A 253 19.12 7.43 -13.43
C GLU A 253 18.88 8.69 -14.26
N LYS A 254 19.38 9.84 -13.80
CA LYS A 254 19.27 11.12 -14.53
C LYS A 254 19.99 11.07 -15.88
N GLU A 255 21.21 10.52 -15.93
CA GLU A 255 21.98 10.36 -17.17
C GLU A 255 21.24 9.45 -18.16
N LYS A 256 20.72 8.30 -17.71
CA LYS A 256 19.91 7.41 -18.56
C LYS A 256 18.68 8.10 -19.11
N PHE A 257 17.97 8.86 -18.27
CA PHE A 257 16.78 9.60 -18.69
C PHE A 257 17.12 10.69 -19.71
N GLU A 258 18.27 11.37 -19.55
CA GLU A 258 18.74 12.37 -20.50
C GLU A 258 19.11 11.75 -21.86
N VAL A 259 19.79 10.59 -21.86
CA VAL A 259 20.11 9.84 -23.08
C VAL A 259 18.83 9.41 -23.80
N GLN A 260 17.88 8.78 -23.08
CA GLN A 260 16.60 8.37 -23.66
C GLN A 260 15.79 9.56 -24.21
N THR A 261 15.84 10.70 -23.52
CA THR A 261 15.17 11.92 -23.99
C THR A 261 15.80 12.44 -25.29
N LYS A 262 17.13 12.44 -25.40
CA LYS A 262 17.84 12.84 -26.63
C LYS A 262 17.54 11.89 -27.80
N GLU A 263 17.52 10.58 -27.56
CA GLU A 263 17.14 9.58 -28.57
C GLU A 263 15.70 9.79 -29.05
N LEU A 264 14.76 9.99 -28.13
CA LEU A 264 13.36 10.28 -28.47
C LEU A 264 13.22 11.56 -29.31
N GLN A 265 13.97 12.62 -28.97
CA GLN A 265 13.98 13.86 -29.76
C GLN A 265 14.55 13.66 -31.16
N VAL A 266 15.54 12.79 -31.35
CA VAL A 266 16.07 12.43 -32.67
C VAL A 266 15.01 11.70 -33.49
N VAL A 267 14.36 10.69 -32.90
CA VAL A 267 13.27 9.94 -33.57
C VAL A 267 12.11 10.86 -33.94
N MET A 268 11.69 11.76 -33.04
CA MET A 268 10.61 12.71 -33.33
C MET A 268 10.96 13.66 -34.48
N ARG A 269 12.20 14.18 -34.55
CA ARG A 269 12.65 15.02 -35.66
C ARG A 269 12.61 14.27 -36.99
N GLU A 270 13.03 13.01 -36.97
CA GLU A 270 13.02 12.17 -38.18
C GLU A 270 11.59 11.88 -38.66
N VAL A 271 10.66 11.58 -37.74
CA VAL A 271 9.24 11.41 -38.08
C VAL A 271 8.65 12.68 -38.69
N VAL A 272 8.95 13.85 -38.13
CA VAL A 272 8.47 15.15 -38.68
C VAL A 272 9.06 15.38 -40.07
N ARG A 273 10.34 15.08 -40.29
CA ARG A 273 11.00 15.20 -41.60
C ARG A 273 10.31 14.31 -42.65
N LEU A 274 10.13 13.03 -42.34
CA LEU A 274 9.46 12.07 -43.24
C LEU A 274 8.02 12.46 -43.53
N HIS A 275 7.29 13.00 -42.54
CA HIS A 275 5.93 13.51 -42.75
C HIS A 275 5.91 14.70 -43.71
N GLY A 276 6.85 15.64 -43.58
CA GLY A 276 7.01 16.76 -44.51
C GLY A 276 7.28 16.30 -45.95
N GLU A 277 8.18 15.32 -46.12
CA GLU A 277 8.48 14.74 -47.45
C GLU A 277 7.27 14.05 -48.07
N ALA A 278 6.49 13.32 -47.27
CA ALA A 278 5.26 12.67 -47.74
C ALA A 278 4.22 13.71 -48.20
N LEU A 279 4.05 14.81 -47.46
CA LEU A 279 3.16 15.90 -47.84
C LEU A 279 3.61 16.60 -49.14
N MET A 280 4.91 16.83 -49.32
CA MET A 280 5.44 17.41 -50.56
C MET A 280 5.19 16.51 -51.77
N ARG A 281 5.39 15.19 -51.63
CA ARG A 281 5.08 14.22 -52.70
C ARG A 281 3.58 14.18 -53.04
N LEU A 282 2.71 14.25 -52.04
CA LEU A 282 1.26 14.33 -52.26
C LEU A 282 0.89 15.61 -53.03
N ALA A 283 1.46 16.75 -52.65
CA ALA A 283 1.23 18.02 -53.34
C ALA A 283 1.67 17.96 -54.81
N GLU A 284 2.85 17.39 -55.09
CA GLU A 284 3.35 17.21 -56.46
C GLU A 284 2.43 16.35 -57.33
N ILE A 285 1.90 15.24 -56.78
CA ILE A 285 0.91 14.40 -57.46
C ILE A 285 -0.38 15.17 -57.74
N THR A 286 -0.85 15.97 -56.77
CA THR A 286 -2.08 16.78 -56.98
C THR A 286 -1.90 17.90 -57.99
N TRP A 287 -0.68 18.44 -58.13
CA TRP A 287 -0.36 19.49 -59.10
C TRP A 287 -0.28 18.96 -60.53
N GLN A 288 0.18 17.72 -60.72
CA GLN A 288 0.24 17.08 -62.04
C GLN A 288 -1.12 16.59 -62.57
N ARG A 289 -2.25 16.96 -61.94
CA ARG A 289 -3.58 16.56 -62.40
C ARG A 289 -3.82 17.16 -63.80
N PRO A 290 -3.97 16.34 -64.86
CA PRO A 290 -4.21 16.84 -66.20
C PRO A 290 -5.45 17.72 -66.18
N ALA A 291 -5.41 18.87 -66.86
CA ALA A 291 -6.58 19.69 -67.07
C ALA A 291 -7.69 18.80 -67.62
N ALA A 292 -8.85 18.82 -66.97
CA ALA A 292 -10.00 18.04 -67.41
C ALA A 292 -10.22 18.30 -68.91
N PRO A 293 -10.36 17.26 -69.75
CA PRO A 293 -10.58 17.46 -71.17
C PRO A 293 -11.82 18.34 -71.33
N GLN A 294 -11.61 19.55 -71.83
CA GLN A 294 -12.70 20.45 -72.19
C GLN A 294 -13.39 19.85 -73.41
N GLY A 295 -14.66 19.48 -73.25
CA GLY A 295 -15.53 19.14 -74.36
C GLY A 295 -15.94 17.67 -74.39
N VAL A 296 -17.04 17.39 -73.70
CA VAL A 296 -18.11 16.56 -74.28
C VAL A 296 -19.40 17.31 -73.97
N ASP A 297 -19.81 18.19 -74.88
CA ASP A 297 -21.19 18.69 -74.92
C ASP A 297 -22.10 17.48 -75.19
N VAL A 298 -23.08 17.27 -74.32
CA VAL A 298 -24.15 16.26 -74.46
C VAL A 298 -25.40 16.94 -75.01
#